data_AF-A0AB36MJT9-F1
#
_entry.id   AF-A0AB36MJT9-F1
#
_cell.length_a   1.000
_cell.length_b   1.000
_cell.length_c   1.000
_cell.angle_alpha   90.00
_cell.angle_beta   90.00
_cell.angle_gamma   90.00
#
_symmetry.space_group_name_H-M   'P 1'
#
loop_
_entity.id
_entity.type
_entity.pdbx_description
1 polymer ?
#
loop_
_entity_poly.entity_id
_entity_poly.type
_entity_poly.pdbx_seq_one_letter_code
_entity_poly.pdbx_strand_id
1 'polypeptide(L)'
;VGFQKISNNTYYYNKDNGQKEYGQKNIDGSWYMFDDKTGIMKTGFVTIPSQNKTVYYGNNGQMQYGQRNIDGHWYMFDTYNGAMKTGLVYIPEQNKTVYYGSNGQMQYGVFRVGKITYTADHISGAIIGVYNDAEVIGQNPELPTGCEITAVTMMLRYAGANINKIQLANEMPRSNNGDYGFVGNPFSVTGWWVFPTGVAPVVNKHLGHSQVMTGASLESIKNKLLNGHLVVAWVANMNGFVNHAIALTGYNGNTLYYNNPWTARKESMSVSSFYTHWNADKQRALSY
;
A
#
# COMPACT_ATOMS: atom_id res chain seq x y z
N VAL A 1 23.67 -39.31 -20.48
CA VAL A 1 24.46 -38.93 -19.27
C VAL A 1 23.70 -37.93 -18.40
N GLY A 2 24.16 -37.55 -17.21
CA GLY A 2 23.43 -36.68 -16.25
C GLY A 2 24.32 -35.57 -15.67
N PHE A 3 24.16 -35.22 -14.38
CA PHE A 3 25.07 -34.28 -13.71
C PHE A 3 26.51 -34.80 -13.70
N GLN A 4 27.45 -33.95 -14.04
CA GLN A 4 28.89 -34.25 -14.07
C GLN A 4 29.66 -33.13 -13.39
N LYS A 5 30.58 -33.50 -12.50
CA LYS A 5 31.50 -32.55 -11.85
C LYS A 5 32.88 -32.71 -12.48
N ILE A 6 33.35 -31.67 -13.15
CA ILE A 6 34.65 -31.63 -13.81
C ILE A 6 35.45 -30.50 -13.16
N SER A 7 36.51 -30.85 -12.45
CA SER A 7 37.22 -29.95 -11.54
C SER A 7 36.24 -29.34 -10.52
N ASN A 8 36.08 -28.00 -10.51
CA ASN A 8 35.19 -27.28 -9.59
C ASN A 8 33.83 -26.91 -10.21
N ASN A 9 33.58 -27.29 -11.46
CA ASN A 9 32.36 -26.91 -12.19
C ASN A 9 31.42 -28.10 -12.32
N THR A 10 30.12 -27.84 -12.16
CA THR A 10 29.06 -28.81 -12.43
C THR A 10 28.45 -28.53 -13.79
N TYR A 11 28.21 -29.57 -14.56
CA TYR A 11 27.55 -29.56 -15.86
C TYR A 11 26.40 -30.56 -15.84
N TYR A 12 25.45 -30.41 -16.76
CA TYR A 12 24.49 -31.46 -17.04
C TYR A 12 24.58 -31.84 -18.50
N TYR A 13 24.67 -33.14 -18.75
CA TYR A 13 24.54 -33.70 -20.07
C TYR A 13 23.22 -34.45 -20.14
N ASN A 14 22.55 -34.40 -21.28
CA ASN A 14 21.26 -35.04 -21.49
C ASN A 14 21.37 -36.57 -21.40
N LYS A 15 20.37 -37.22 -20.79
CA LYS A 15 20.36 -38.67 -20.55
C LYS A 15 20.28 -39.47 -21.85
N ASP A 16 19.55 -38.96 -22.85
CA ASP A 16 19.20 -39.68 -24.07
C ASP A 16 20.25 -39.51 -25.17
N ASN A 17 20.73 -38.28 -25.40
CA ASN A 17 21.63 -37.99 -26.51
C ASN A 17 23.06 -37.60 -26.09
N GLY A 18 23.32 -37.47 -24.79
CA GLY A 18 24.63 -37.14 -24.24
C GLY A 18 25.10 -35.70 -24.47
N GLN A 19 24.26 -34.82 -25.00
CA GLN A 19 24.62 -33.43 -25.27
C GLN A 19 24.66 -32.58 -23.99
N LYS A 20 25.61 -31.65 -23.91
CA LYS A 20 25.72 -30.71 -22.79
C LYS A 20 24.55 -29.70 -22.85
N GLU A 21 23.87 -29.49 -21.73
CA GLU A 21 22.76 -28.54 -21.62
C GLU A 21 23.22 -27.11 -21.29
N TYR A 22 22.40 -26.15 -21.72
CA TYR A 22 22.60 -24.70 -21.55
C TYR A 22 21.27 -24.03 -21.14
N GLY A 23 21.36 -22.85 -20.54
CA GLY A 23 20.21 -22.06 -20.11
C GLY A 23 19.40 -22.72 -19.01
N GLN A 24 18.12 -22.34 -18.89
CA GLN A 24 17.21 -22.93 -17.90
C GLN A 24 16.76 -24.32 -18.31
N LYS A 25 16.84 -25.28 -17.39
CA LYS A 25 16.37 -26.65 -17.59
C LYS A 25 15.63 -27.17 -16.39
N ASN A 26 14.47 -27.77 -16.63
CA ASN A 26 13.78 -28.58 -15.63
C ASN A 26 14.31 -30.00 -15.72
N ILE A 27 14.93 -30.49 -14.65
CA ILE A 27 15.52 -31.81 -14.55
C ILE A 27 14.93 -32.45 -13.30
N ASP A 28 14.22 -33.57 -13.49
CA ASP A 28 13.60 -34.35 -12.42
C ASP A 28 12.73 -33.46 -11.49
N GLY A 29 11.98 -32.52 -12.07
CA GLY A 29 11.06 -31.62 -11.36
C GLY A 29 11.70 -30.35 -10.78
N SER A 30 13.03 -30.23 -10.82
CA SER A 30 13.75 -29.04 -10.32
C SER A 30 14.31 -28.19 -11.45
N TRP A 31 14.22 -26.87 -11.31
CA TRP A 31 14.81 -25.94 -12.27
C TRP A 31 16.27 -25.64 -11.93
N TYR A 32 17.12 -25.71 -12.95
CA TYR A 32 18.54 -25.37 -12.92
C TYR A 32 18.84 -24.31 -13.98
N MET A 33 19.94 -23.59 -13.81
CA MET A 33 20.49 -22.69 -14.84
C MET A 33 21.91 -23.13 -15.19
N PHE A 34 22.18 -23.26 -16.48
CA PHE A 34 23.51 -23.50 -17.03
C PHE A 34 23.94 -22.29 -17.86
N ASP A 35 25.19 -21.84 -17.70
CA ASP A 35 25.75 -20.72 -18.44
C ASP A 35 25.64 -20.95 -19.95
N ASP A 36 25.04 -20.00 -20.69
CA ASP A 36 24.71 -20.17 -22.11
C ASP A 36 25.92 -20.39 -23.03
N LYS A 37 27.14 -20.11 -22.56
CA LYS A 37 28.38 -20.30 -23.34
C LYS A 37 29.16 -21.52 -22.89
N THR A 38 29.33 -21.67 -21.58
CA THR A 38 30.23 -22.69 -21.01
C THR A 38 29.49 -23.95 -20.59
N GLY A 39 28.18 -23.88 -20.32
CA GLY A 39 27.37 -24.95 -19.74
C GLY A 39 27.60 -25.16 -18.23
N ILE A 40 28.36 -24.29 -17.58
CA ILE A 40 28.61 -24.37 -16.13
C ILE A 40 27.31 -24.04 -15.39
N MET A 41 26.90 -24.91 -14.47
CA MET A 41 25.75 -24.70 -13.60
C MET A 41 25.93 -23.45 -12.74
N LYS A 42 24.93 -22.57 -12.74
CA LYS A 42 24.88 -21.37 -11.90
C LYS A 42 24.28 -21.70 -10.53
N THR A 43 24.81 -21.04 -9.51
CA THR A 43 24.25 -20.95 -8.15
C THR A 43 24.17 -19.47 -7.75
N GLY A 44 23.50 -19.17 -6.65
CA GLY A 44 23.28 -17.81 -6.17
C GLY A 44 22.23 -17.05 -6.96
N PHE A 45 22.28 -15.72 -6.88
CA PHE A 45 21.38 -14.83 -7.61
C PHE A 45 21.68 -14.84 -9.11
N VAL A 46 20.64 -15.02 -9.91
CA VAL A 46 20.73 -14.99 -11.37
C VAL A 46 19.61 -14.13 -11.93
N THR A 47 19.98 -13.09 -12.69
CA THR A 47 19.03 -12.33 -13.50
C THR A 47 18.81 -13.03 -14.84
N ILE A 48 17.55 -13.16 -15.23
CA ILE A 48 17.10 -13.76 -16.48
C ILE A 48 16.42 -12.66 -17.30
N PRO A 49 17.16 -11.92 -18.15
CA PRO A 49 16.63 -10.74 -18.84
C PRO A 49 15.44 -11.08 -19.75
N SER A 50 15.47 -12.23 -20.41
CA SER A 50 14.38 -12.69 -21.30
C SER A 50 13.05 -12.92 -20.60
N GLN A 51 13.05 -13.01 -19.25
CA GLN A 51 11.86 -13.19 -18.43
C GLN A 51 11.67 -12.02 -17.44
N ASN A 52 12.48 -10.97 -17.53
CA ASN A 52 12.48 -9.83 -16.64
C ASN A 52 12.39 -10.21 -15.14
N LYS A 53 13.18 -11.20 -14.72
CA LYS A 53 13.17 -11.67 -13.32
C LYS A 53 14.58 -11.95 -12.80
N THR A 54 14.75 -11.78 -11.50
CA THR A 54 15.88 -12.33 -10.75
C THR A 54 15.40 -13.52 -9.95
N VAL A 55 16.17 -14.60 -9.93
CA VAL A 55 15.89 -15.83 -9.16
C VAL A 55 17.10 -16.17 -8.31
N TYR A 56 16.96 -17.15 -7.42
CA TYR A 56 18.08 -17.67 -6.64
C TYR A 56 18.19 -19.19 -6.80
N TYR A 57 19.38 -19.65 -7.18
CA TYR A 57 19.71 -21.08 -7.27
C TYR A 57 20.52 -21.47 -6.02
N GLY A 58 20.07 -22.49 -5.29
CA GLY A 58 20.76 -22.97 -4.10
C GLY A 58 22.13 -23.57 -4.41
N ASN A 59 22.89 -23.97 -3.39
CA ASN A 59 24.21 -24.59 -3.56
C ASN A 59 24.17 -25.90 -4.35
N ASN A 60 23.02 -26.59 -4.34
CA ASN A 60 22.76 -27.77 -5.16
C ASN A 60 22.31 -27.44 -6.60
N GLY A 61 22.28 -26.16 -6.98
CA GLY A 61 21.87 -25.68 -8.30
C GLY A 61 20.37 -25.56 -8.51
N GLN A 62 19.54 -25.91 -7.52
CA GLN A 62 18.08 -25.88 -7.66
C GLN A 62 17.51 -24.49 -7.39
N MET A 63 16.62 -24.02 -8.27
CA MET A 63 15.90 -22.75 -8.08
C MET A 63 15.11 -22.78 -6.77
N GLN A 64 15.18 -21.71 -6.00
CA GLN A 64 14.51 -21.55 -4.73
C GLN A 64 13.18 -20.80 -4.89
N TYR A 65 12.26 -21.08 -3.97
CA TYR A 65 10.88 -20.58 -3.97
C TYR A 65 10.44 -20.22 -2.55
N GLY A 66 9.47 -19.33 -2.42
CA GLY A 66 8.97 -18.86 -1.12
C GLY A 66 10.02 -18.07 -0.35
N GLN A 67 9.87 -18.00 0.97
CA GLN A 67 10.80 -17.28 1.82
C GLN A 67 12.13 -18.03 1.99
N ARG A 68 13.24 -17.31 1.84
CA ARG A 68 14.60 -17.85 2.08
C ARG A 68 15.43 -16.86 2.87
N ASN A 69 16.12 -17.36 3.89
CA ASN A 69 17.20 -16.64 4.53
C ASN A 69 18.50 -16.96 3.78
N ILE A 70 19.11 -15.95 3.17
CA ILE A 70 20.34 -16.05 2.40
C ILE A 70 21.29 -15.04 3.00
N ASP A 71 22.40 -15.53 3.55
CA ASP A 71 23.45 -14.73 4.21
C ASP A 71 22.89 -13.77 5.28
N GLY A 72 21.94 -14.25 6.08
CA GLY A 72 21.33 -13.48 7.17
C GLY A 72 20.17 -12.57 6.73
N HIS A 73 19.88 -12.45 5.43
CA HIS A 73 18.81 -11.61 4.91
C HIS A 73 17.64 -12.44 4.39
N TRP A 74 16.41 -12.00 4.67
CA TRP A 74 15.21 -12.64 4.16
C TRP A 74 14.83 -12.11 2.78
N TYR A 75 14.56 -13.04 1.86
CA TYR A 75 14.04 -12.79 0.51
C TYR A 75 12.75 -13.58 0.31
N MET A 76 11.90 -13.13 -0.62
CA MET A 76 10.74 -13.88 -1.08
C MET A 76 10.88 -14.17 -2.58
N PHE A 77 10.75 -15.43 -2.96
CA PHE A 77 10.68 -15.85 -4.36
C PHE A 77 9.27 -16.35 -4.67
N ASP A 78 8.72 -15.92 -5.79
CA ASP A 78 7.42 -16.35 -6.29
C ASP A 78 7.36 -17.89 -6.36
N THR A 79 6.32 -18.49 -5.78
CA THR A 79 6.20 -19.95 -5.67
C THR A 79 5.88 -20.65 -7.00
N TYR A 80 5.49 -19.90 -8.03
CA TYR A 80 5.21 -20.43 -9.35
C TYR A 80 6.44 -20.34 -10.27
N ASN A 81 7.07 -19.17 -10.37
CA ASN A 81 8.15 -18.94 -11.36
C ASN A 81 9.53 -18.61 -10.76
N GLY A 82 9.66 -18.56 -9.44
CA GLY A 82 10.91 -18.28 -8.73
C GLY A 82 11.36 -16.81 -8.75
N ALA A 83 10.58 -15.89 -9.32
CA ALA A 83 10.94 -14.48 -9.38
C ALA A 83 11.03 -13.86 -7.98
N MET A 84 12.13 -13.19 -7.69
CA MET A 84 12.33 -12.42 -6.46
C MET A 84 11.28 -11.30 -6.37
N LYS A 85 10.56 -11.26 -5.25
CA LYS A 85 9.57 -10.22 -4.96
C LYS A 85 10.27 -9.01 -4.32
N THR A 86 9.75 -7.83 -4.65
CA THR A 86 10.08 -6.55 -4.03
C THR A 86 8.77 -5.81 -3.69
N GLY A 87 8.82 -4.80 -2.85
CA GLY A 87 7.65 -4.05 -2.38
C GLY A 87 6.88 -4.75 -1.26
N LEU A 88 5.62 -4.35 -1.07
CA LEU A 88 4.73 -4.95 -0.09
C LEU A 88 4.35 -6.38 -0.50
N VAL A 89 4.48 -7.32 0.44
CA VAL A 89 4.12 -8.73 0.25
C VAL A 89 3.36 -9.22 1.47
N TYR A 90 2.14 -9.72 1.25
CA TYR A 90 1.40 -10.47 2.26
C TYR A 90 1.89 -11.92 2.29
N ILE A 91 2.17 -12.44 3.48
CA ILE A 91 2.63 -13.80 3.74
C ILE A 91 1.50 -14.53 4.47
N PRO A 92 0.66 -15.31 3.76
CA PRO A 92 -0.53 -15.94 4.34
C PRO A 92 -0.20 -16.87 5.51
N GLU A 93 0.89 -17.64 5.40
CA GLU A 93 1.28 -18.63 6.42
C GLU A 93 1.70 -17.99 7.75
N GLN A 94 2.00 -16.68 7.74
CA GLN A 94 2.41 -15.91 8.91
C GLN A 94 1.42 -14.79 9.25
N ASN A 95 0.32 -14.68 8.49
CA ASN A 95 -0.70 -13.64 8.63
C ASN A 95 -0.10 -12.23 8.81
N LYS A 96 0.85 -11.86 7.95
CA LYS A 96 1.51 -10.54 8.02
C LYS A 96 1.86 -10.00 6.65
N THR A 97 1.87 -8.68 6.55
CA THR A 97 2.45 -7.96 5.42
C THR A 97 3.86 -7.49 5.78
N VAL A 98 4.81 -7.65 4.88
CA VAL A 98 6.19 -7.18 5.00
C VAL A 98 6.55 -6.33 3.79
N TYR A 99 7.72 -5.67 3.81
CA TYR A 99 8.23 -4.94 2.66
C TYR A 99 9.62 -5.48 2.26
N TYR A 100 9.80 -5.86 1.00
CA TYR A 100 11.10 -6.23 0.44
C TYR A 100 11.67 -5.04 -0.35
N GLY A 101 12.89 -4.62 -0.03
CA GLY A 101 13.59 -3.52 -0.70
C GLY A 101 13.84 -3.79 -2.19
N SER A 102 14.36 -2.81 -2.92
CA SER A 102 14.73 -2.98 -4.34
C SER A 102 15.83 -4.04 -4.54
N ASN A 103 16.65 -4.29 -3.53
CA ASN A 103 17.63 -5.38 -3.48
C ASN A 103 17.01 -6.75 -3.11
N GLY A 104 15.70 -6.83 -2.90
CA GLY A 104 14.98 -8.04 -2.51
C GLY A 104 15.03 -8.39 -1.02
N GLN A 105 15.71 -7.59 -0.19
CA GLN A 105 15.85 -7.88 1.24
C GLN A 105 14.65 -7.33 2.03
N MET A 106 14.10 -8.15 2.92
CA MET A 106 13.05 -7.72 3.84
C MET A 106 13.53 -6.55 4.70
N GLN A 107 12.72 -5.51 4.81
CA GLN A 107 12.99 -4.31 5.59
C GLN A 107 12.48 -4.44 7.02
N TYR A 108 13.15 -3.75 7.94
CA TYR A 108 12.87 -3.75 9.38
C TYR A 108 12.95 -2.33 9.92
N GLY A 109 12.29 -2.06 11.06
CA GLY A 109 12.28 -0.74 11.68
C GLY A 109 11.58 0.31 10.81
N VAL A 110 12.00 1.57 10.93
CA VAL A 110 11.40 2.70 10.21
C VAL A 110 12.15 2.94 8.91
N PHE A 111 11.43 2.96 7.78
CA PHE A 111 12.00 3.27 6.47
C PHE A 111 10.98 4.02 5.60
N ARG A 112 11.49 4.78 4.63
CA ARG A 112 10.68 5.64 3.75
C ARG A 112 10.72 5.14 2.31
N VAL A 113 9.55 5.09 1.66
CA VAL A 113 9.37 4.76 0.25
C VAL A 113 8.52 5.88 -0.38
N GLY A 114 9.18 6.76 -1.13
CA GLY A 114 8.54 7.95 -1.68
C GLY A 114 7.92 8.83 -0.59
N LYS A 115 6.60 9.00 -0.63
CA LYS A 115 5.80 9.81 0.33
C LYS A 115 5.32 9.04 1.56
N ILE A 116 5.62 7.74 1.65
CA ILE A 116 5.15 6.84 2.70
C ILE A 116 6.31 6.47 3.62
N THR A 117 6.13 6.63 4.93
CA THR A 117 7.01 6.05 5.94
C THR A 117 6.35 4.81 6.53
N TYR A 118 7.02 3.67 6.44
CA TYR A 118 6.60 2.41 7.04
C TYR A 118 7.31 2.20 8.37
N THR A 119 6.63 1.55 9.32
CA THR A 119 7.21 1.00 10.54
C THR A 119 7.04 -0.52 10.50
N ALA A 120 8.15 -1.24 10.35
CA ALA A 120 8.22 -2.69 10.44
C ALA A 120 8.73 -3.13 11.81
N ASP A 121 8.14 -4.18 12.36
CA ASP A 121 8.62 -4.85 13.56
C ASP A 121 10.07 -5.34 13.36
N HIS A 122 10.94 -5.10 14.36
CA HIS A 122 12.39 -5.34 14.24
C HIS A 122 12.78 -6.82 14.17
N ILE A 123 11.88 -7.73 14.53
CA ILE A 123 12.14 -9.18 14.56
C ILE A 123 11.48 -9.85 13.36
N SER A 124 10.18 -9.64 13.22
CA SER A 124 9.35 -10.33 12.23
C SER A 124 9.32 -9.64 10.87
N GLY A 125 9.65 -8.35 10.79
CA GLY A 125 9.50 -7.54 9.58
C GLY A 125 8.05 -7.16 9.26
N ALA A 126 7.08 -7.52 10.12
CA ALA A 126 5.68 -7.19 9.91
C ALA A 126 5.47 -5.67 9.90
N ILE A 127 4.74 -5.14 8.93
CA ILE A 127 4.36 -3.72 8.89
C ILE A 127 3.31 -3.45 9.96
N ILE A 128 3.71 -2.75 11.01
CA ILE A 128 2.88 -2.39 12.17
C ILE A 128 2.41 -0.93 12.15
N GLY A 129 2.98 -0.13 11.24
CA GLY A 129 2.59 1.25 11.06
C GLY A 129 2.91 1.80 9.68
N VAL A 130 2.15 2.81 9.29
CA VAL A 130 2.33 3.60 8.08
C VAL A 130 2.02 5.06 8.39
N TYR A 131 2.80 5.97 7.81
CA TYR A 131 2.55 7.39 7.84
C TYR A 131 2.66 7.95 6.42
N ASN A 132 1.54 8.45 5.90
CA ASN A 132 1.46 9.11 4.62
C ASN A 132 1.67 10.61 4.81
N ASP A 133 2.76 11.16 4.28
CA ASP A 133 3.12 12.57 4.47
C ASP A 133 2.27 13.49 3.60
N ALA A 134 1.00 13.61 3.96
CA ALA A 134 0.03 14.47 3.29
C ALA A 134 0.07 15.89 3.86
N GLU A 135 0.00 16.87 2.97
CA GLU A 135 -0.19 18.28 3.31
C GLU A 135 -1.47 18.47 4.13
N VAL A 136 -1.37 19.28 5.19
CA VAL A 136 -2.54 19.68 5.98
C VAL A 136 -3.12 20.97 5.40
N ILE A 137 -4.43 20.97 5.18
CA ILE A 137 -5.17 22.11 4.62
C ILE A 137 -6.28 22.47 5.61
N GLY A 138 -6.27 23.72 6.07
CA GLY A 138 -7.36 24.27 6.89
C GLY A 138 -8.54 24.69 6.03
N GLN A 139 -9.77 24.53 6.52
CA GLN A 139 -10.99 24.93 5.80
C GLN A 139 -11.20 26.46 5.84
N ASN A 140 -10.87 27.09 6.96
CA ASN A 140 -11.08 28.52 7.20
C ASN A 140 -9.99 29.40 6.56
N PRO A 141 -10.31 30.68 6.28
CA PRO A 141 -11.62 31.34 6.46
C PRO A 141 -12.65 31.05 5.35
N GLU A 142 -12.23 30.45 4.24
CA GLU A 142 -13.02 30.42 3.00
C GLU A 142 -14.18 29.42 3.03
N LEU A 143 -14.05 28.34 3.80
CA LEU A 143 -15.05 27.27 3.90
C LEU A 143 -15.47 27.02 5.35
N PRO A 144 -16.25 27.93 5.99
CA PRO A 144 -16.66 27.78 7.39
C PRO A 144 -17.38 26.47 7.69
N THR A 145 -18.10 25.91 6.71
CA THR A 145 -18.81 24.62 6.83
C THR A 145 -18.33 23.59 5.80
N GLY A 146 -17.05 23.64 5.39
CA GLY A 146 -16.49 22.76 4.35
C GLY A 146 -15.49 21.72 4.84
N CYS A 147 -15.70 21.12 6.01
CA CYS A 147 -14.82 20.11 6.58
C CYS A 147 -14.58 18.94 5.59
N GLU A 148 -15.66 18.40 5.01
CA GLU A 148 -15.65 17.25 4.12
C GLU A 148 -14.87 17.53 2.85
N ILE A 149 -15.16 18.62 2.16
CA ILE A 149 -14.51 18.94 0.90
C ILE A 149 -13.05 19.33 1.10
N THR A 150 -12.71 19.92 2.25
CA THR A 150 -11.31 20.20 2.62
C THR A 150 -10.55 18.90 2.90
N ALA A 151 -11.15 17.95 3.61
CA ALA A 151 -10.56 16.63 3.82
C ALA A 151 -10.38 15.85 2.49
N VAL A 152 -11.37 15.91 1.60
CA VAL A 152 -11.27 15.35 0.24
C VAL A 152 -10.20 16.06 -0.58
N THR A 153 -10.01 17.37 -0.40
CA THR A 153 -8.91 18.11 -1.04
C THR A 153 -7.56 17.53 -0.66
N MET A 154 -7.33 17.26 0.63
CA MET A 154 -6.08 16.66 1.11
C MET A 154 -5.86 15.26 0.51
N MET A 155 -6.92 14.45 0.44
CA MET A 155 -6.90 13.14 -0.20
C MET A 155 -6.54 13.22 -1.69
N LEU A 156 -7.23 14.07 -2.45
CA LEU A 156 -7.00 14.22 -3.89
C LEU A 156 -5.60 14.78 -4.21
N ARG A 157 -5.13 15.77 -3.46
CA ARG A 157 -3.77 16.30 -3.64
C ARG A 157 -2.70 15.27 -3.31
N TYR A 158 -2.88 14.47 -2.25
CA TYR A 158 -1.96 13.37 -1.96
C TYR A 158 -1.94 12.35 -3.10
N ALA A 159 -3.08 12.07 -3.73
CA ALA A 159 -3.18 11.19 -4.90
C ALA A 159 -2.49 11.75 -6.16
N GLY A 160 -2.13 13.04 -6.17
CA GLY A 160 -1.46 13.71 -7.27
C GLY A 160 -2.35 14.68 -8.06
N ALA A 161 -3.60 14.90 -7.66
CA ALA A 161 -4.47 15.88 -8.32
C ALA A 161 -4.02 17.31 -8.01
N ASN A 162 -3.85 18.13 -9.05
CA ASN A 162 -3.52 19.55 -8.91
C ASN A 162 -4.80 20.40 -8.77
N ILE A 163 -5.39 20.40 -7.58
CA ILE A 163 -6.67 21.05 -7.28
C ILE A 163 -6.65 21.68 -5.88
N ASN A 164 -7.38 22.77 -5.68
CA ASN A 164 -7.54 23.41 -4.37
C ASN A 164 -8.95 23.26 -3.78
N LYS A 165 -9.09 23.57 -2.49
CA LYS A 165 -10.35 23.42 -1.74
C LYS A 165 -11.51 24.24 -2.29
N ILE A 166 -11.24 25.42 -2.85
CA ILE A 166 -12.25 26.32 -3.41
C ILE A 166 -12.79 25.77 -4.71
N GLN A 167 -11.90 25.28 -5.58
CA GLN A 167 -12.30 24.62 -6.83
C GLN A 167 -13.17 23.40 -6.53
N LEU A 168 -12.75 22.54 -5.60
CA LEU A 168 -13.55 21.37 -5.21
C LEU A 168 -14.89 21.76 -4.55
N ALA A 169 -14.91 22.79 -3.71
CA ALA A 169 -16.15 23.28 -3.11
C ALA A 169 -17.15 23.82 -4.14
N ASN A 170 -16.67 24.37 -5.26
CA ASN A 170 -17.50 24.82 -6.38
C ASN A 170 -17.98 23.64 -7.25
N GLU A 171 -17.17 22.59 -7.39
CA GLU A 171 -17.53 21.38 -8.14
C GLU A 171 -18.45 20.43 -7.38
N MET A 172 -18.42 20.49 -6.04
CA MET A 172 -19.24 19.64 -5.19
C MET A 172 -20.73 19.86 -5.45
N PRO A 173 -21.50 18.79 -5.75
CA PRO A 173 -22.94 18.89 -5.99
C PRO A 173 -23.67 19.59 -4.84
N ARG A 174 -24.77 20.27 -5.15
CA ARG A 174 -25.69 20.87 -4.18
C ARG A 174 -27.00 20.09 -4.16
N SER A 175 -27.53 19.84 -2.97
CA SER A 175 -28.78 19.11 -2.81
C SER A 175 -29.41 19.42 -1.45
N ASN A 176 -30.72 19.20 -1.31
CA ASN A 176 -31.39 19.18 -0.01
C ASN A 176 -31.20 17.83 0.72
N ASN A 177 -30.54 16.85 0.08
CA ASN A 177 -30.20 15.56 0.64
C ASN A 177 -28.69 15.30 0.49
N GLY A 178 -28.03 15.10 1.65
CA GLY A 178 -26.59 14.88 1.79
C GLY A 178 -26.02 13.71 0.98
N ASP A 179 -26.85 12.72 0.62
CA ASP A 179 -26.43 11.59 -0.21
C ASP A 179 -26.20 11.97 -1.67
N TYR A 180 -26.75 13.09 -2.12
CA TYR A 180 -26.67 13.56 -3.51
C TYR A 180 -25.86 14.85 -3.67
N GLY A 181 -25.51 15.51 -2.58
CA GLY A 181 -24.76 16.77 -2.61
C GLY A 181 -24.80 17.50 -1.27
N PHE A 182 -24.02 18.56 -1.17
CA PHE A 182 -23.91 19.37 0.03
C PHE A 182 -25.20 20.14 0.32
N VAL A 183 -25.66 20.04 1.56
CA VAL A 183 -26.86 20.73 2.07
C VAL A 183 -26.50 22.12 2.58
N GLY A 184 -26.90 23.14 1.82
CA GLY A 184 -26.61 24.55 2.12
C GLY A 184 -25.41 25.08 1.33
N ASN A 185 -24.63 25.98 1.95
CA ASN A 185 -23.48 26.63 1.30
C ASN A 185 -22.21 26.51 2.16
N PRO A 186 -21.16 25.81 1.71
CA PRO A 186 -19.93 25.57 2.46
C PRO A 186 -19.09 26.85 2.66
N PHE A 187 -19.33 27.88 1.82
CA PHE A 187 -18.74 29.21 1.94
C PHE A 187 -19.45 30.07 3.00
N SER A 188 -20.57 29.59 3.57
CA SER A 188 -21.30 30.25 4.63
C SER A 188 -21.03 29.59 5.98
N VAL A 189 -21.18 30.37 7.05
CA VAL A 189 -21.27 29.87 8.44
C VAL A 189 -22.55 29.06 8.68
N THR A 190 -23.53 29.19 7.79
CA THR A 190 -24.78 28.41 7.79
C THR A 190 -24.77 27.40 6.65
N GLY A 191 -24.40 26.16 6.98
CA GLY A 191 -24.31 25.02 6.08
C GLY A 191 -24.27 23.76 6.95
N TRP A 192 -24.65 22.62 6.38
CA TRP A 192 -24.87 21.41 7.17
C TRP A 192 -23.82 20.35 6.88
N TRP A 193 -24.07 19.47 5.92
CA TRP A 193 -23.19 18.32 5.68
C TRP A 193 -23.31 17.83 4.23
N VAL A 194 -22.36 17.00 3.85
CA VAL A 194 -22.44 16.12 2.68
C VAL A 194 -21.96 14.73 3.07
N PHE A 195 -22.61 13.68 2.59
CA PHE A 195 -22.20 12.31 2.87
C PHE A 195 -21.21 11.78 1.81
N PRO A 196 -20.50 10.66 2.09
CA PRO A 196 -19.54 10.09 1.13
C PRO A 196 -20.07 9.96 -0.29
N THR A 197 -21.31 9.49 -0.44
CA THR A 197 -22.03 9.33 -1.71
C THR A 197 -22.22 10.64 -2.46
N GLY A 198 -22.51 11.74 -1.75
CA GLY A 198 -22.68 13.07 -2.34
C GLY A 198 -21.36 13.70 -2.82
N VAL A 199 -20.23 13.36 -2.20
CA VAL A 199 -18.89 13.85 -2.61
C VAL A 199 -18.19 12.90 -3.59
N ALA A 200 -18.54 11.62 -3.62
CA ALA A 200 -17.94 10.62 -4.50
C ALA A 200 -17.84 11.05 -5.99
N PRO A 201 -18.82 11.74 -6.60
CA PRO A 201 -18.70 12.26 -7.96
C PRO A 201 -17.51 13.20 -8.17
N VAL A 202 -17.16 14.01 -7.15
CA VAL A 202 -15.99 14.89 -7.19
C VAL A 202 -14.71 14.06 -7.23
N VAL A 203 -14.62 13.00 -6.42
CA VAL A 203 -13.45 12.11 -6.40
C VAL A 203 -13.33 11.36 -7.74
N ASN A 204 -14.44 10.85 -8.28
CA ASN A 204 -14.48 10.20 -9.60
C ASN A 204 -14.00 11.14 -10.71
N LYS A 205 -14.37 12.42 -10.67
CA LYS A 205 -13.96 13.42 -11.67
C LYS A 205 -12.44 13.57 -11.75
N HIS A 206 -11.74 13.50 -10.60
CA HIS A 206 -10.30 13.78 -10.52
C HIS A 206 -9.42 12.52 -10.57
N LEU A 207 -9.91 11.36 -10.12
CA LEU A 207 -9.12 10.12 -10.04
C LEU A 207 -9.70 8.96 -10.87
N GLY A 208 -10.78 9.21 -11.61
CA GLY A 208 -11.48 8.20 -12.43
C GLY A 208 -12.31 7.20 -11.62
N HIS A 209 -12.08 7.10 -10.31
CA HIS A 209 -12.80 6.22 -9.41
C HIS A 209 -12.79 6.77 -7.98
N SER A 210 -13.76 6.32 -7.21
CA SER A 210 -13.90 6.54 -5.78
C SER A 210 -14.40 5.25 -5.16
N GLN A 211 -14.14 5.10 -3.88
CA GLN A 211 -14.61 3.98 -3.09
C GLN A 211 -15.28 4.51 -1.84
N VAL A 212 -16.61 4.44 -1.81
CA VAL A 212 -17.37 4.64 -0.57
C VAL A 212 -17.08 3.46 0.34
N MET A 213 -16.52 3.75 1.51
CA MET A 213 -16.08 2.77 2.52
C MET A 213 -16.94 2.81 3.78
N THR A 214 -18.18 3.31 3.67
CA THR A 214 -19.12 3.34 4.80
C THR A 214 -19.36 1.92 5.32
N GLY A 215 -19.12 1.70 6.62
CA GLY A 215 -19.23 0.39 7.27
C GLY A 215 -18.07 -0.57 7.00
N ALA A 216 -16.96 -0.10 6.39
CA ALA A 216 -15.79 -0.94 6.17
C ALA A 216 -15.14 -1.39 7.51
N SER A 217 -14.34 -2.46 7.48
CA SER A 217 -13.51 -2.79 8.64
C SER A 217 -12.36 -1.79 8.81
N LEU A 218 -11.88 -1.61 10.05
CA LEU A 218 -10.63 -0.85 10.27
C LEU A 218 -9.46 -1.46 9.52
N GLU A 219 -9.42 -2.78 9.35
CA GLU A 219 -8.40 -3.43 8.53
C GLU A 219 -8.45 -2.96 7.07
N SER A 220 -9.64 -2.79 6.50
CA SER A 220 -9.80 -2.23 5.14
C SER A 220 -9.30 -0.78 5.06
N ILE A 221 -9.58 0.03 6.09
CA ILE A 221 -9.05 1.41 6.20
C ILE A 221 -7.52 1.37 6.29
N LYS A 222 -6.95 0.54 7.18
CA LYS A 222 -5.51 0.38 7.33
C LYS A 222 -4.85 -0.10 6.03
N ASN A 223 -5.49 -1.00 5.29
CA ASN A 223 -5.02 -1.46 3.99
C ASN A 223 -4.99 -0.35 2.93
N LYS A 224 -5.96 0.57 2.92
CA LYS A 224 -5.88 1.78 2.07
C LYS A 224 -4.66 2.63 2.43
N LEU A 225 -4.50 2.93 3.72
CA LEU A 225 -3.37 3.74 4.21
C LEU A 225 -2.02 3.08 3.92
N LEU A 226 -1.92 1.76 4.07
CA LEU A 226 -0.73 0.96 3.78
C LEU A 226 -0.28 1.09 2.31
N ASN A 227 -1.26 1.17 1.40
CA ASN A 227 -1.04 1.32 -0.04
C ASN A 227 -0.91 2.79 -0.49
N GLY A 228 -0.90 3.75 0.44
CA GLY A 228 -0.77 5.16 0.08
C GLY A 228 -2.05 5.83 -0.40
N HIS A 229 -3.21 5.27 -0.05
CA HIS A 229 -4.52 5.87 -0.28
C HIS A 229 -5.05 6.44 1.04
N LEU A 230 -5.19 7.77 1.11
CA LEU A 230 -5.80 8.40 2.28
C LEU A 230 -7.29 8.05 2.35
N VAL A 231 -7.83 8.06 3.56
CA VAL A 231 -9.26 7.80 3.79
C VAL A 231 -9.88 9.01 4.48
N VAL A 232 -10.87 9.62 3.86
CA VAL A 232 -11.70 10.64 4.53
C VAL A 232 -12.73 9.91 5.39
N ALA A 233 -12.78 10.21 6.68
CA ALA A 233 -13.71 9.62 7.63
C ALA A 233 -14.58 10.72 8.25
N TRP A 234 -15.89 10.46 8.35
CA TRP A 234 -16.82 11.34 9.03
C TRP A 234 -16.95 10.89 10.48
N VAL A 235 -16.87 11.84 11.40
CA VAL A 235 -16.75 11.60 12.84
C VAL A 235 -17.69 12.55 13.59
N ALA A 236 -18.37 12.07 14.62
CA ALA A 236 -19.30 12.88 15.43
C ALA A 236 -18.69 13.29 16.77
N ASN A 237 -19.22 14.36 17.38
CA ASN A 237 -18.86 14.84 18.72
C ASN A 237 -17.36 15.16 18.87
N MET A 238 -16.77 15.76 17.84
CA MET A 238 -15.35 16.11 17.81
C MET A 238 -15.20 17.59 17.50
N ASN A 239 -14.26 18.27 18.18
CA ASN A 239 -14.00 19.70 18.03
C ASN A 239 -15.24 20.61 18.21
N GLY A 240 -16.24 20.16 18.97
CA GLY A 240 -17.50 20.89 19.19
C GLY A 240 -18.56 20.71 18.09
N PHE A 241 -18.29 19.89 17.07
CA PHE A 241 -19.23 19.60 16.00
C PHE A 241 -20.03 18.32 16.27
N VAL A 242 -21.31 18.33 15.89
CA VAL A 242 -22.14 17.13 15.84
C VAL A 242 -21.72 16.19 14.70
N ASN A 243 -21.19 16.74 13.60
CA ASN A 243 -20.62 16.02 12.47
C ASN A 243 -19.38 16.77 11.97
N HIS A 244 -18.28 16.06 11.76
CA HIS A 244 -17.02 16.57 11.23
C HIS A 244 -16.42 15.56 10.25
N ALA A 245 -15.46 15.98 9.44
CA ALA A 245 -14.71 15.09 8.55
C ALA A 245 -13.20 15.33 8.65
N ILE A 246 -12.45 14.23 8.71
CA ILE A 246 -10.98 14.22 8.85
C ILE A 246 -10.37 13.35 7.75
N ALA A 247 -9.13 13.66 7.34
CA ALA A 247 -8.38 12.82 6.41
C ALA A 247 -7.40 11.92 7.18
N LEU A 248 -7.69 10.62 7.28
CA LEU A 248 -6.79 9.65 7.87
C LEU A 248 -5.53 9.52 7.00
N THR A 249 -4.36 9.61 7.63
CA THR A 249 -3.04 9.61 6.98
C THR A 249 -2.17 8.44 7.41
N GLY A 250 -2.51 7.72 8.48
CA GLY A 250 -1.69 6.61 8.88
C GLY A 250 -2.14 5.93 10.14
N TYR A 251 -1.36 4.95 10.56
CA TYR A 251 -1.51 4.29 11.84
C TYR A 251 -0.16 3.81 12.36
N ASN A 252 -0.05 3.63 13.67
CA ASN A 252 1.03 2.86 14.28
C ASN A 252 0.46 2.11 15.47
N GLY A 253 0.39 0.78 15.37
CA GLY A 253 -0.30 -0.06 16.34
C GLY A 253 -1.76 0.36 16.54
N ASN A 254 -2.07 0.87 17.73
CA ASN A 254 -3.39 1.30 18.15
C ASN A 254 -3.63 2.82 18.04
N THR A 255 -2.76 3.54 17.33
CA THR A 255 -2.88 4.99 17.08
C THR A 255 -3.18 5.22 15.61
N LEU A 256 -4.13 6.11 15.31
CA LEU A 256 -4.39 6.63 13.97
C LEU A 256 -3.86 8.06 13.87
N TYR A 257 -3.28 8.38 12.71
CA TYR A 257 -2.86 9.74 12.34
C TYR A 257 -3.83 10.30 11.32
N TYR A 258 -4.13 11.59 11.43
CA TYR A 258 -5.04 12.28 10.53
C TYR A 258 -4.72 13.76 10.39
N ASN A 259 -5.14 14.34 9.28
CA ASN A 259 -5.13 15.78 9.09
C ASN A 259 -6.52 16.33 9.43
N ASN A 260 -6.56 17.34 10.29
CA ASN A 260 -7.80 17.97 10.77
C ASN A 260 -8.02 19.30 10.03
N PRO A 261 -9.07 19.40 9.18
CA PRO A 261 -9.33 20.62 8.41
C PRO A 261 -9.82 21.79 9.27
N TRP A 262 -10.36 21.53 10.47
CA TRP A 262 -10.82 22.58 11.38
C TRP A 262 -9.67 23.26 12.11
N THR A 263 -8.77 22.47 12.69
CA THR A 263 -7.61 22.98 13.45
C THR A 263 -6.42 23.30 12.56
N ALA A 264 -6.46 22.89 11.29
CA ALA A 264 -5.36 22.97 10.33
C ALA A 264 -4.08 22.27 10.82
N ARG A 265 -4.21 21.16 11.55
CA ARG A 265 -3.10 20.42 12.15
C ARG A 265 -3.09 18.95 11.76
N LYS A 266 -1.88 18.39 11.78
CA LYS A 266 -1.64 16.94 11.81
C LYS A 266 -1.84 16.47 13.25
N GLU A 267 -2.76 15.54 13.44
CA GLU A 267 -3.20 15.09 14.76
C GLU A 267 -3.22 13.55 14.83
N SER A 268 -3.45 13.02 16.02
CA SER A 268 -3.57 11.59 16.25
C SER A 268 -4.59 11.28 17.32
N MET A 269 -5.17 10.09 17.26
CA MET A 269 -6.05 9.56 18.30
C MET A 269 -5.88 8.05 18.42
N SER A 270 -6.29 7.47 19.55
CA SER A 270 -6.36 6.03 19.65
C SER A 270 -7.43 5.46 18.71
N VAL A 271 -7.25 4.23 18.25
CA VAL A 271 -8.25 3.50 17.45
C VAL A 271 -9.59 3.42 18.19
N SER A 272 -9.57 3.25 19.52
CA SER A 272 -10.79 3.23 20.32
C SER A 272 -11.52 4.58 20.29
N SER A 273 -10.80 5.69 20.46
CA SER A 273 -11.37 7.03 20.37
C SER A 273 -11.95 7.29 18.97
N PHE A 274 -11.23 6.88 17.92
CA PHE A 274 -11.72 6.97 16.55
C PHE A 274 -13.04 6.23 16.37
N TYR A 275 -13.12 4.98 16.83
CA TYR A 275 -14.36 4.20 16.73
C TYR A 275 -15.53 4.83 17.46
N THR A 276 -15.32 5.45 18.62
CA THR A 276 -16.38 6.17 19.33
C THR A 276 -16.98 7.27 18.45
N HIS A 277 -16.14 8.11 17.84
CA HIS A 277 -16.61 9.20 16.98
C HIS A 277 -17.17 8.70 15.64
N TRP A 278 -16.51 7.70 15.03
CA TRP A 278 -16.88 7.14 13.74
C TRP A 278 -18.19 6.35 13.80
N ASN A 279 -18.42 5.56 14.85
CA ASN A 279 -19.68 4.83 15.07
C ASN A 279 -20.86 5.78 15.30
N ALA A 280 -20.62 6.86 16.05
CA ALA A 280 -21.62 7.90 16.29
C ALA A 280 -22.04 8.62 15.00
N ASP A 281 -21.21 8.57 13.94
CA ASP A 281 -21.57 9.04 12.60
C ASP A 281 -21.70 7.92 11.55
N LYS A 282 -22.28 6.79 11.94
CA LYS A 282 -22.66 5.67 11.06
C LYS A 282 -21.49 5.10 10.23
N GLN A 283 -20.27 5.18 10.75
CA GLN A 283 -19.06 4.61 10.15
C GLN A 283 -18.83 5.05 8.69
N ARG A 284 -19.12 6.31 8.38
CA ARG A 284 -18.97 6.84 7.01
C ARG A 284 -17.51 7.07 6.65
N ALA A 285 -17.12 6.66 5.45
CA ALA A 285 -15.77 6.86 4.94
C ALA A 285 -15.73 6.88 3.40
N LEU A 286 -14.70 7.52 2.84
CA LEU A 286 -14.46 7.66 1.41
C LEU A 286 -12.96 7.55 1.13
N SER A 287 -12.61 6.79 0.10
CA SER A 287 -11.26 6.71 -0.49
C SER A 287 -11.39 6.74 -2.02
N TYR A 288 -10.26 6.57 -2.69
CA TYR A 288 -10.15 6.09 -4.06
C TYR A 288 -9.43 4.73 -4.02
#